data_AF-A0A358CSI7-F1
#
_entry.id   AF-A0A358CSI7-F1
#
_cell.length_a   1.000
_cell.length_b   1.000
_cell.length_c   1.000
_cell.angle_alpha   90.00
_cell.angle_beta   90.00
_cell.angle_gamma   90.00
#
_symmetry.space_group_name_H-M   'P 1'
#
loop_
_entity.id
_entity.type
_entity.pdbx_description
1 polymer ?
#
loop_
_entity_poly.entity_id
_entity_poly.type
_entity_poly.pdbx_seq_one_letter_code
_entity_poly.pdbx_strand_id
1 'polypeptide(L)'
;FCIPHGGGGPGVGPVCVVKDLVPFLPGHETSGIQTSGGVGAVSAAPLGNAGVLPISWMYCRMMGSPGLRHATEAAILAANYVSVRLRDHYPTLYTGAHGRIAHECILDLRPLKETSGITAEDVAKRLIDYGFHAPTLSFPVPGTLMVEPTESEDLHELDRFIEAMIAIREEIRHIEEGTWPQDNNPVINAPHTASCIADQDWTRPYTREEAVFPVADLKRRKYWPPVGRVDNVHGDRNLFCSCIPVSAWQDSES
;
A
#
# COMPACT_ATOMS: atom_id res chain seq x y z
N PHE A 1 0.69 -5.15 16.15
CA PHE A 1 1.53 -4.94 17.36
C PHE A 1 3.02 -4.87 17.03
N CYS A 2 3.39 -4.03 16.05
CA CYS A 2 4.77 -3.58 15.79
C CYS A 2 5.84 -4.60 15.36
N ILE A 3 5.54 -5.90 15.20
CA ILE A 3 6.44 -6.80 14.47
C ILE A 3 6.64 -6.22 13.05
N PRO A 4 7.89 -6.07 12.56
CA PRO A 4 8.14 -5.44 11.26
C PRO A 4 7.62 -6.30 10.11
N HIS A 5 7.11 -5.65 9.07
CA HIS A 5 6.55 -6.32 7.89
C HIS A 5 7.56 -7.12 7.07
N GLY A 6 8.84 -6.73 7.08
CA GLY A 6 9.95 -7.48 6.47
C GLY A 6 9.85 -7.78 4.97
N GLY A 7 9.01 -7.04 4.23
CA GLY A 7 8.80 -7.27 2.80
C GLY A 7 7.91 -8.48 2.48
N GLY A 8 7.13 -8.98 3.44
CA GLY A 8 6.24 -10.15 3.27
C GLY A 8 6.34 -11.19 4.39
N GLY A 9 6.90 -10.82 5.53
CA GLY A 9 7.15 -11.70 6.67
C GLY A 9 8.45 -11.34 7.39
N PRO A 10 8.63 -11.71 8.67
CA PRO A 10 7.83 -12.69 9.41
C PRO A 10 6.56 -12.11 10.05
N GLY A 11 5.60 -12.99 10.33
CA GLY A 11 4.41 -12.68 11.11
C GLY A 11 4.17 -13.71 12.21
N VAL A 12 3.36 -13.35 13.20
CA VAL A 12 2.82 -14.28 14.20
C VAL A 12 1.34 -13.96 14.39
N GLY A 13 0.49 -14.99 14.32
CA GLY A 13 -0.96 -14.89 14.53
C GLY A 13 -1.42 -15.63 15.79
N PRO A 14 -1.20 -15.09 17.00
CA PRO A 14 -1.69 -15.74 18.22
C PRO A 14 -3.22 -15.70 18.26
N VAL A 15 -3.84 -16.81 18.67
CA VAL A 15 -5.30 -16.90 18.83
C VAL A 15 -5.63 -17.00 20.32
N CYS A 16 -6.42 -16.03 20.81
CA CYS A 16 -7.05 -16.12 22.12
C CYS A 16 -8.46 -16.69 21.95
N VAL A 17 -8.82 -17.67 22.77
CA VAL A 17 -10.12 -18.33 22.71
C VAL A 17 -10.89 -18.16 24.02
N VAL A 18 -12.22 -18.28 23.95
CA VAL A 18 -13.06 -18.39 25.14
C VAL A 18 -12.77 -19.70 25.89
N LYS A 19 -13.12 -19.74 27.19
CA LYS A 19 -12.76 -20.85 28.09
C LYS A 19 -13.13 -22.23 27.56
N ASP A 20 -14.31 -22.36 26.96
CA ASP A 20 -14.82 -23.64 26.46
C ASP A 20 -14.01 -24.20 25.28
N LEU A 21 -13.25 -23.33 24.60
CA LEU A 21 -12.40 -23.71 23.47
C LEU A 21 -10.96 -24.01 23.87
N VAL A 22 -10.55 -23.72 25.12
CA VAL A 22 -9.19 -23.99 25.62
C VAL A 22 -8.76 -25.45 25.44
N PRO A 23 -9.61 -26.47 25.70
CA PRO A 23 -9.27 -27.87 25.44
C PRO A 23 -8.87 -28.17 23.99
N PHE A 24 -9.31 -27.35 23.03
CA PHE A 24 -9.10 -27.52 21.59
C PHE A 24 -8.02 -26.59 21.03
N LEU A 25 -7.25 -25.91 21.88
CA LEU A 25 -6.06 -25.20 21.41
C LEU A 25 -5.04 -26.19 20.82
N PRO A 26 -4.20 -25.76 19.86
CA PRO A 26 -3.11 -26.58 19.36
C PRO A 26 -2.17 -27.06 20.48
N GLY A 27 -1.80 -28.34 20.42
CA GLY A 27 -0.76 -28.95 21.26
C GLY A 27 0.55 -29.11 20.49
N HIS A 28 1.61 -29.59 21.14
CA HIS A 28 2.87 -29.87 20.45
C HIS A 28 3.70 -30.91 21.22
N GLU A 29 3.87 -32.10 20.64
CA GLU A 29 4.46 -33.28 21.31
C GLU A 29 5.84 -33.02 21.89
N THR A 30 6.74 -32.39 21.14
CA THR A 30 8.14 -32.16 21.56
C THR A 30 8.31 -31.14 22.69
N SER A 31 7.25 -30.39 23.02
CA SER A 31 7.29 -29.33 24.04
C SER A 31 6.59 -29.72 25.34
N GLY A 32 5.89 -30.86 25.36
CA GLY A 32 5.03 -31.26 26.47
C GLY A 32 3.72 -30.46 26.58
N ILE A 33 3.45 -29.51 25.68
CA ILE A 33 2.15 -28.82 25.61
C ILE A 33 1.13 -29.81 25.04
N GLN A 34 0.31 -30.40 25.93
CA GLN A 34 -0.72 -31.35 25.57
C GLN A 34 -2.09 -30.71 25.79
N THR A 35 -2.99 -30.86 24.81
CA THR A 35 -4.38 -30.41 24.91
C THR A 35 -5.30 -31.62 24.76
N SER A 36 -6.38 -31.67 25.54
CA SER A 36 -7.26 -32.84 25.57
C SER A 36 -8.16 -32.97 24.33
N GLY A 37 -8.26 -31.91 23.52
CA GLY A 37 -9.07 -31.86 22.31
C GLY A 37 -8.42 -32.46 21.07
N GLY A 38 -7.14 -32.88 21.14
CA GLY A 38 -6.51 -33.69 20.10
C GLY A 38 -6.22 -32.98 18.76
N VAL A 39 -6.18 -31.65 18.73
CA VAL A 39 -5.89 -30.87 17.50
C VAL A 39 -4.45 -31.10 17.00
N GLY A 40 -3.52 -31.34 17.92
CA GLY A 40 -2.11 -31.52 17.59
C GLY A 40 -1.40 -30.22 17.19
N ALA A 41 -0.24 -30.34 16.54
CA ALA A 41 0.61 -29.22 16.17
C ALA A 41 0.18 -28.55 14.85
N VAL A 42 0.05 -27.22 14.86
CA VAL A 42 -0.23 -26.38 13.67
C VAL A 42 1.00 -25.61 13.18
N SER A 43 2.13 -25.75 13.88
CA SER A 43 3.40 -25.12 13.57
C SER A 43 4.51 -26.07 13.99
N ALA A 44 5.65 -26.03 13.28
CA ALA A 44 6.78 -26.94 13.53
C ALA A 44 7.48 -26.71 14.88
N ALA A 45 7.36 -25.50 15.44
CA ALA A 45 7.80 -25.16 16.77
C ALA A 45 6.59 -24.79 17.64
N PRO A 46 6.59 -25.13 18.94
CA PRO A 46 5.42 -25.00 19.82
C PRO A 46 4.89 -23.56 19.96
N LEU A 47 5.74 -22.55 19.79
CA LEU A 47 5.39 -21.13 19.88
C LEU A 47 5.60 -20.39 18.55
N GLY A 48 5.70 -21.13 17.43
CA GLY A 48 6.02 -20.57 16.13
C GLY A 48 7.35 -19.80 16.14
N ASN A 49 7.37 -18.60 15.55
CA ASN A 49 8.52 -17.71 15.59
C ASN A 49 8.60 -16.95 16.92
N ALA A 50 9.01 -17.63 17.98
CA ALA A 50 9.10 -17.03 19.32
C ALA A 50 10.06 -15.84 19.40
N GLY A 51 11.06 -15.76 18.50
CA GLY A 51 12.10 -14.73 18.50
C GLY A 51 11.58 -13.31 18.26
N VAL A 52 10.43 -13.16 17.61
CA VAL A 52 9.82 -11.83 17.34
C VAL A 52 8.80 -11.41 18.39
N LEU A 53 8.35 -12.31 19.27
CA LEU A 53 7.36 -12.01 20.31
C LEU A 53 7.76 -10.90 21.29
N PRO A 54 9.05 -10.72 21.66
CA PRO A 54 9.48 -9.60 22.49
C PRO A 54 9.12 -8.22 21.91
N ILE A 55 8.96 -8.10 20.59
CA ILE A 55 8.58 -6.82 19.94
C ILE A 55 7.18 -6.40 20.38
N SER A 56 6.19 -7.29 20.21
CA SER A 56 4.81 -7.05 20.65
C SER A 56 4.73 -6.85 22.17
N TRP A 57 5.50 -7.65 22.94
CA TRP A 57 5.57 -7.50 24.39
C TRP A 57 6.08 -6.11 24.79
N MET A 58 7.19 -5.66 24.18
CA MET A 58 7.77 -4.34 24.45
C MET A 58 6.79 -3.22 24.10
N TYR A 59 6.14 -3.28 22.94
CA TYR A 59 5.12 -2.29 22.55
C TYR A 59 4.02 -2.17 23.61
N CYS A 60 3.39 -3.29 23.98
CA CYS A 60 2.32 -3.27 24.99
C CYS A 60 2.81 -2.76 26.36
N ARG A 61 4.03 -3.14 26.77
CA ARG A 61 4.60 -2.72 28.06
C ARG A 61 4.98 -1.24 28.12
N MET A 62 5.51 -0.69 27.03
CA MET A 62 5.90 0.72 26.96
C MET A 62 4.70 1.64 26.78
N MET A 63 3.73 1.25 25.95
CA MET A 63 2.51 2.04 25.72
C MET A 63 1.61 2.03 26.95
N GLY A 64 1.49 0.88 27.62
CA GLY A 64 0.52 0.67 28.68
C GLY A 64 -0.93 0.85 28.19
N SER A 65 -1.91 0.69 29.09
CA SER A 65 -3.32 0.85 28.72
C SER A 65 -3.66 2.24 28.17
N PRO A 66 -3.17 3.36 28.74
CA PRO A 66 -3.47 4.68 28.20
C PRO A 66 -2.87 4.90 26.80
N GLY A 67 -1.63 4.48 26.57
CA GLY A 67 -0.99 4.63 25.25
C GLY A 67 -1.65 3.77 24.19
N LEU A 68 -2.00 2.52 24.49
CA LEU A 68 -2.72 1.64 23.55
C LEU A 68 -4.09 2.21 23.16
N ARG A 69 -4.79 2.82 24.12
CA ARG A 69 -6.05 3.53 23.85
C ARG A 69 -5.82 4.73 22.94
N HIS A 70 -4.83 5.58 23.27
CA HIS A 70 -4.52 6.76 22.48
C HIS A 70 -4.11 6.42 21.04
N ALA A 71 -3.26 5.39 20.86
CA ALA A 71 -2.88 4.89 19.54
C ALA A 71 -4.11 4.51 18.70
N THR A 72 -5.05 3.78 19.30
CA THR A 72 -6.30 3.40 18.61
C THR A 72 -7.16 4.63 18.24
N GLU A 73 -7.30 5.59 19.16
CA GLU A 73 -8.05 6.83 18.92
C GLU A 73 -7.41 7.66 17.80
N ALA A 74 -6.08 7.76 17.77
CA ALA A 74 -5.31 8.49 16.77
C ALA A 74 -5.37 7.83 15.39
N ALA A 75 -5.28 6.50 15.29
CA ALA A 75 -5.42 5.78 14.02
C ALA A 75 -6.81 6.02 13.39
N ILE A 76 -7.88 5.97 14.20
CA ILE A 76 -9.24 6.28 13.73
C ILE A 76 -9.36 7.74 13.28
N LEU A 77 -8.77 8.67 14.04
CA LEU A 77 -8.77 10.09 13.70
C LEU A 77 -8.04 10.35 12.37
N ALA A 78 -6.85 9.81 12.20
CA ALA A 78 -6.05 9.96 10.98
C ALA A 78 -6.78 9.44 9.75
N ALA A 79 -7.40 8.26 9.83
CA ALA A 79 -8.18 7.71 8.73
C ALA A 79 -9.39 8.59 8.37
N ASN A 80 -10.16 9.03 9.37
CA ASN A 80 -11.30 9.92 9.14
C ASN A 80 -10.85 11.28 8.57
N TYR A 81 -9.70 11.80 8.99
CA TYR A 81 -9.12 13.01 8.42
C TYR A 81 -8.84 12.87 6.92
N VAL A 82 -8.15 11.80 6.52
CA VAL A 82 -7.86 11.49 5.11
C VAL A 82 -9.16 11.34 4.30
N SER A 83 -10.12 10.54 4.81
CA SER A 83 -11.41 10.32 4.16
C SER A 83 -12.20 11.62 3.95
N VAL A 84 -12.29 12.48 4.97
CA VAL A 84 -13.00 13.77 4.87
C VAL A 84 -12.33 14.71 3.88
N ARG A 85 -11.00 14.79 3.90
CA ARG A 85 -10.24 15.68 3.00
C ARG A 85 -10.28 15.24 1.55
N LEU A 86 -10.45 13.95 1.27
CA LEU A 86 -10.49 13.41 -0.10
C LEU A 86 -11.91 13.21 -0.65
N ARG A 87 -12.97 13.32 0.16
CA ARG A 87 -14.34 12.92 -0.21
C ARG A 87 -14.88 13.55 -1.49
N ASP A 88 -14.51 14.80 -1.78
CA ASP A 88 -15.01 15.56 -2.93
C ASP A 88 -14.23 15.22 -4.23
N HIS A 89 -13.11 14.52 -4.09
CA HIS A 89 -12.24 14.06 -5.19
C HIS A 89 -12.39 12.55 -5.44
N TYR A 90 -12.47 11.77 -4.35
CA TYR A 90 -12.61 10.32 -4.32
C TYR A 90 -13.62 9.95 -3.22
N PRO A 91 -14.87 9.62 -3.58
CA PRO A 91 -15.90 9.28 -2.59
C PRO A 91 -15.47 8.11 -1.70
N THR A 92 -15.75 8.21 -0.40
CA THR A 92 -15.55 7.07 0.52
C THR A 92 -16.68 6.06 0.32
N LEU A 93 -16.32 4.83 -0.07
CA LEU A 93 -17.28 3.82 -0.52
C LEU A 93 -18.21 3.31 0.59
N TYR A 94 -17.67 3.09 1.79
CA TYR A 94 -18.42 2.60 2.94
C TYR A 94 -18.18 3.46 4.17
N THR A 95 -19.25 3.75 4.90
CA THR A 95 -19.21 4.46 6.19
C THR A 95 -20.16 3.81 7.19
N GLY A 96 -19.91 4.02 8.48
CA GLY A 96 -20.85 3.65 9.54
C GLY A 96 -22.08 4.57 9.58
N ALA A 97 -23.01 4.27 10.49
CA ALA A 97 -24.32 4.94 10.59
C ALA A 97 -24.27 6.49 10.72
N HIS A 98 -23.14 7.05 11.15
CA HIS A 98 -22.94 8.49 11.31
C HIS A 98 -21.92 9.08 10.33
N GLY A 99 -21.68 8.41 9.20
CA GLY A 99 -20.77 8.89 8.15
C GLY A 99 -19.29 8.87 8.55
N ARG A 100 -18.93 8.09 9.58
CA ARG A 100 -17.55 7.90 10.05
C ARG A 100 -17.05 6.51 9.71
N ILE A 101 -15.74 6.40 9.56
CA ILE A 101 -15.04 5.14 9.32
C ILE A 101 -14.25 4.72 10.57
N ALA A 102 -13.67 3.52 10.53
CA ALA A 102 -12.77 3.03 11.56
C ALA A 102 -11.34 3.55 11.32
N HIS A 103 -10.35 2.67 11.25
CA HIS A 103 -8.92 2.99 11.10
C HIS A 103 -8.44 3.01 9.63
N GLU A 104 -9.35 2.73 8.69
CA GLU A 104 -9.07 2.72 7.25
C GLU A 104 -10.30 3.19 6.46
N CYS A 105 -10.08 3.66 5.22
CA CYS A 105 -11.13 4.04 4.28
C CYS A 105 -10.96 3.35 2.94
N ILE A 106 -12.06 3.15 2.19
CA ILE A 106 -12.03 2.72 0.80
C ILE A 106 -12.42 3.91 -0.07
N LEU A 107 -11.51 4.34 -0.94
CA LEU A 107 -11.72 5.40 -1.92
C LEU A 107 -12.23 4.79 -3.23
N ASP A 108 -13.38 5.25 -3.70
CA ASP A 108 -14.01 4.76 -4.92
C ASP A 108 -13.47 5.49 -6.15
N LEU A 109 -12.60 4.81 -6.90
CA LEU A 109 -12.00 5.33 -8.13
C LEU A 109 -12.72 4.82 -9.39
N ARG A 110 -13.67 3.88 -9.25
CA ARG A 110 -14.31 3.20 -10.38
C ARG A 110 -14.98 4.17 -11.38
N PRO A 111 -15.65 5.25 -10.94
CA PRO A 111 -16.25 6.20 -11.88
C PRO A 111 -15.24 6.86 -12.83
N LEU A 112 -13.98 7.01 -12.40
CA LEU A 112 -12.94 7.66 -13.21
C LEU A 112 -12.59 6.87 -14.46
N LYS A 113 -12.77 5.54 -14.42
CA LYS A 113 -12.54 4.70 -15.60
C LYS A 113 -13.52 5.03 -16.73
N GLU A 114 -14.76 5.30 -16.40
CA GLU A 114 -15.80 5.61 -17.39
C GLU A 114 -15.61 7.01 -17.99
N THR A 115 -15.11 7.98 -17.21
CA THR A 115 -14.96 9.37 -17.65
C THR A 115 -13.62 9.66 -18.32
N SER A 116 -12.55 8.96 -17.92
CA SER A 116 -11.18 9.26 -18.35
C SER A 116 -10.40 8.06 -18.89
N GLY A 117 -10.92 6.84 -18.71
CA GLY A 117 -10.17 5.60 -18.98
C GLY A 117 -9.20 5.20 -17.85
N ILE A 118 -8.98 6.06 -16.85
CA ILE A 118 -8.01 5.84 -15.77
C ILE A 118 -8.52 4.83 -14.75
N THR A 119 -7.66 3.88 -14.38
CA THR A 119 -7.95 2.83 -13.40
C THR A 119 -7.30 3.12 -12.04
N ALA A 120 -7.70 2.36 -11.02
CA ALA A 120 -7.04 2.42 -9.72
C ALA A 120 -5.55 1.99 -9.77
N GLU A 121 -5.17 1.11 -10.71
CA GLU A 121 -3.77 0.74 -10.89
C GLU A 121 -2.95 1.92 -11.42
N ASP A 122 -3.51 2.71 -12.33
CA ASP A 122 -2.83 3.89 -12.86
C ASP A 122 -2.55 4.93 -11.76
N VAL A 123 -3.54 5.19 -10.90
CA VAL A 123 -3.36 6.05 -9.72
C VAL A 123 -2.31 5.47 -8.77
N ALA A 124 -2.32 4.15 -8.54
CA ALA A 124 -1.33 3.47 -7.72
C ALA A 124 0.10 3.63 -8.29
N LYS A 125 0.28 3.52 -9.61
CA LYS A 125 1.58 3.76 -10.24
C LYS A 125 1.97 5.23 -10.17
N ARG A 126 1.02 6.14 -10.38
CA ARG A 126 1.27 7.59 -10.35
C ARG A 126 1.71 8.08 -8.97
N LEU A 127 1.18 7.52 -7.89
CA LEU A 127 1.61 7.81 -6.52
C LEU A 127 3.12 7.59 -6.29
N ILE A 128 3.76 6.67 -7.03
CA ILE A 128 5.21 6.44 -6.94
C ILE A 128 5.98 7.69 -7.35
N ASP A 129 5.51 8.40 -8.38
CA ASP A 129 6.15 9.65 -8.82
C ASP A 129 6.02 10.75 -7.78
N TYR A 130 4.95 10.69 -6.97
CA TYR A 130 4.71 11.55 -5.81
C TYR A 130 5.45 11.09 -4.53
N GLY A 131 6.24 10.02 -4.62
CA GLY A 131 7.05 9.51 -3.52
C GLY A 131 6.29 8.63 -2.53
N PHE A 132 5.14 8.08 -2.91
CA PHE A 132 4.33 7.20 -2.07
C PHE A 132 4.31 5.77 -2.60
N HIS A 133 4.37 4.81 -1.68
CA HIS A 133 3.88 3.47 -1.97
C HIS A 133 2.36 3.53 -2.07
N ALA A 134 1.77 2.80 -3.04
CA ALA A 134 0.33 2.77 -3.20
C ALA A 134 -0.36 2.14 -1.96
N PRO A 135 -1.57 2.61 -1.61
CA PRO A 135 -2.44 1.89 -0.67
C PRO A 135 -2.83 0.51 -1.19
N THR A 136 -3.58 -0.27 -0.40
CA THR A 136 -4.09 -1.56 -0.83
C THR A 136 -4.97 -1.41 -2.07
N LEU A 137 -4.60 -2.09 -3.16
CA LEU A 137 -5.22 -1.94 -4.46
C LEU A 137 -6.26 -3.04 -4.71
N SER A 138 -7.46 -2.65 -5.15
CA SER A 138 -8.52 -3.55 -5.65
C SER A 138 -9.00 -4.64 -4.68
N PHE A 139 -8.77 -4.45 -3.39
CA PHE A 139 -9.30 -5.29 -2.31
C PHE A 139 -9.76 -4.39 -1.15
N PRO A 140 -10.92 -4.67 -0.52
CA PRO A 140 -11.84 -5.78 -0.78
C PRO A 140 -12.74 -5.58 -2.01
N VAL A 141 -12.71 -4.39 -2.63
CA VAL A 141 -13.54 -4.06 -3.80
C VAL A 141 -12.65 -3.81 -5.03
N PRO A 142 -12.85 -4.53 -6.16
CA PRO A 142 -12.08 -4.30 -7.38
C PRO A 142 -12.18 -2.85 -7.88
N GLY A 143 -11.06 -2.29 -8.33
CA GLY A 143 -11.01 -0.93 -8.88
C GLY A 143 -11.06 0.19 -7.83
N THR A 144 -10.75 -0.11 -6.57
CA THR A 144 -10.70 0.86 -5.47
C THR A 144 -9.31 0.90 -4.81
N LEU A 145 -9.07 1.89 -3.96
CA LEU A 145 -7.90 1.96 -3.08
C LEU A 145 -8.37 1.96 -1.62
N MET A 146 -7.78 1.11 -0.78
CA MET A 146 -8.01 1.07 0.66
C MET A 146 -6.82 1.65 1.40
N VAL A 147 -7.06 2.71 2.19
CA VAL A 147 -6.04 3.56 2.83
C VAL A 147 -6.11 3.42 4.34
N GLU A 148 -4.99 3.03 4.95
CA GLU A 148 -4.80 2.91 6.40
C GLU A 148 -3.54 3.71 6.80
N PRO A 149 -3.67 4.91 7.39
CA PRO A 149 -2.52 5.75 7.74
C PRO A 149 -1.81 5.33 9.04
N THR A 150 -2.49 4.57 9.91
CA THR A 150 -2.07 4.27 11.30
C THR A 150 -1.94 5.52 12.18
N GLU A 151 -1.60 5.33 13.45
CA GLU A 151 -1.35 6.40 14.42
C GLU A 151 0.07 6.99 14.35
N SER A 152 0.98 6.33 13.61
CA SER A 152 2.41 6.64 13.66
C SER A 152 2.84 7.73 12.66
N GLU A 153 2.01 8.01 11.66
CA GLU A 153 2.26 9.08 10.70
C GLU A 153 1.78 10.42 11.26
N ASP A 154 2.60 11.45 11.10
CA ASP A 154 2.25 12.80 11.54
C ASP A 154 1.30 13.50 10.55
N LEU A 155 0.71 14.62 10.99
CA LEU A 155 -0.23 15.37 10.16
C LEU A 155 0.39 15.84 8.83
N HIS A 156 1.68 16.15 8.81
CA HIS A 156 2.36 16.61 7.62
C HIS A 156 2.43 15.49 6.57
N GLU A 157 2.71 14.25 6.97
CA GLU A 157 2.71 13.11 6.04
C GLU A 157 1.31 12.81 5.50
N LEU A 158 0.28 12.91 6.35
CA LEU A 158 -1.12 12.76 5.92
C LEU A 158 -1.49 13.83 4.88
N ASP A 159 -1.14 15.09 5.13
CA ASP A 159 -1.40 16.19 4.21
C ASP A 159 -0.63 16.00 2.89
N ARG A 160 0.62 15.54 2.92
CA ARG A 160 1.38 15.21 1.69
C ARG A 160 0.68 14.14 0.85
N PHE A 161 0.15 13.09 1.47
CA PHE A 161 -0.61 12.05 0.76
C PHE A 161 -1.92 12.60 0.18
N ILE A 162 -2.64 13.41 0.95
CA ILE A 162 -3.89 14.06 0.51
C ILE A 162 -3.61 14.98 -0.69
N GLU A 163 -2.57 15.81 -0.61
CA GLU A 163 -2.15 16.70 -1.70
C GLU A 163 -1.78 15.91 -2.96
N ALA A 164 -1.04 14.81 -2.82
CA ALA A 164 -0.70 13.94 -3.94
C ALA A 164 -1.96 13.36 -4.61
N MET A 165 -2.90 12.84 -3.82
CA MET A 165 -4.17 12.32 -4.34
C MET A 165 -4.98 13.41 -5.04
N ILE A 166 -5.10 14.60 -4.47
CA ILE A 166 -5.82 15.72 -5.09
C ILE A 166 -5.13 16.16 -6.39
N ALA A 167 -3.80 16.26 -6.42
CA ALA A 167 -3.06 16.60 -7.62
C ALA A 167 -3.28 15.55 -8.73
N ILE A 168 -3.27 14.26 -8.39
CA ILE A 168 -3.62 13.19 -9.34
C ILE A 168 -5.07 13.33 -9.83
N ARG A 169 -6.02 13.74 -8.98
CA ARG A 169 -7.40 14.00 -9.43
C ARG A 169 -7.46 15.11 -10.48
N GLU A 170 -6.67 16.18 -10.31
CA GLU A 170 -6.59 17.26 -11.29
C GLU A 170 -5.89 16.80 -12.59
N GLU A 171 -4.86 15.95 -12.50
CA GLU A 171 -4.27 15.31 -13.68
C GLU A 171 -5.30 14.49 -14.46
N ILE A 172 -6.16 13.75 -13.76
CA ILE A 172 -7.27 13.01 -14.38
C ILE A 172 -8.30 13.97 -15.00
N ARG A 173 -8.55 15.12 -14.37
CA ARG A 173 -9.46 16.14 -14.95
C ARG A 173 -8.95 16.68 -16.28
N HIS A 174 -7.64 16.89 -16.41
CA HIS A 174 -7.05 17.29 -17.71
C HIS A 174 -7.28 16.25 -18.81
N ILE A 175 -7.40 14.96 -18.46
CA ILE A 175 -7.75 13.89 -19.40
C ILE A 175 -9.25 13.93 -19.72
N GLU A 176 -10.11 14.09 -18.71
CA GLU A 176 -11.58 14.23 -18.88
C GLU A 176 -11.94 15.43 -19.78
N GLU A 177 -11.19 16.54 -19.67
CA GLU A 177 -11.37 17.77 -20.44
C GLU A 177 -10.70 17.72 -21.84
N GLY A 178 -9.95 16.65 -22.14
CA GLY A 178 -9.22 16.49 -23.41
C GLY A 178 -7.98 17.38 -23.56
N THR A 179 -7.49 17.97 -22.47
CA THR A 179 -6.21 18.71 -22.45
C THR A 179 -5.03 17.76 -22.66
N TRP A 180 -5.09 16.58 -22.05
CA TRP A 180 -4.13 15.50 -22.30
C TRP A 180 -4.78 14.32 -23.02
N PRO A 181 -4.07 13.68 -23.98
CA PRO A 181 -4.52 12.44 -24.59
C PRO A 181 -4.76 11.33 -23.55
N GLN A 182 -5.81 10.54 -23.76
CA GLN A 182 -6.15 9.41 -22.88
C GLN A 182 -5.05 8.34 -22.83
N ASP A 183 -4.33 8.15 -23.92
CA ASP A 183 -3.28 7.13 -24.09
C ASP A 183 -1.86 7.65 -23.82
N ASN A 184 -1.67 8.97 -23.67
CA ASN A 184 -0.37 9.58 -23.44
C ASN A 184 -0.43 10.77 -22.48
N ASN A 185 -0.40 10.48 -21.18
CA ASN A 185 -0.47 11.46 -20.09
C ASN A 185 0.40 10.98 -18.90
N PRO A 186 0.66 11.82 -17.88
CA PRO A 186 1.50 11.44 -16.75
C PRO A 186 0.97 10.21 -15.98
N VAL A 187 -0.35 10.06 -15.87
CA VAL A 187 -1.00 8.99 -15.09
C VAL A 187 -0.81 7.62 -15.73
N ILE A 188 -1.02 7.51 -17.05
CA ILE A 188 -0.82 6.27 -17.83
C ILE A 188 0.65 5.89 -17.92
N ASN A 189 1.54 6.88 -18.08
CA ASN A 189 2.95 6.62 -18.28
C ASN A 189 3.75 6.41 -16.98
N ALA A 190 3.11 6.59 -15.83
CA ALA A 190 3.72 6.31 -14.55
C ALA A 190 4.04 4.80 -14.37
N PRO A 191 5.10 4.47 -13.61
CA PRO A 191 6.03 5.38 -12.95
C PRO A 191 7.18 5.86 -13.85
N HIS A 192 7.74 7.03 -13.56
CA HIS A 192 8.80 7.67 -14.36
C HIS A 192 10.20 7.44 -13.77
N THR A 193 11.02 6.65 -14.47
CA THR A 193 12.40 6.34 -14.07
C THR A 193 13.37 7.49 -14.33
N ALA A 194 14.55 7.45 -13.72
CA ALA A 194 15.62 8.42 -14.03
C ALA A 194 16.08 8.32 -15.49
N SER A 195 16.06 7.13 -16.08
CA SER A 195 16.42 6.92 -17.49
C SER A 195 15.38 7.51 -18.44
N CYS A 196 14.07 7.41 -18.14
CA CYS A 196 13.03 7.89 -19.04
C CYS A 196 13.05 9.43 -19.20
N ILE A 197 13.48 10.16 -18.16
CA ILE A 197 13.61 11.62 -18.24
C ILE A 197 14.91 12.07 -18.91
N ALA A 198 15.93 11.21 -18.94
CA ALA A 198 17.23 11.49 -19.55
C ALA A 198 17.20 11.36 -21.08
N ASP A 199 16.14 10.76 -21.64
CA ASP A 199 15.91 10.68 -23.08
C ASP A 199 15.95 12.08 -23.71
N GLN A 200 16.67 12.23 -24.83
CA GLN A 200 16.80 13.51 -25.52
C GLN A 200 15.49 13.92 -26.19
N ASP A 201 14.73 12.95 -26.71
CA ASP A 201 13.54 13.16 -27.52
C ASP A 201 12.27 13.02 -26.68
N TRP A 202 11.99 14.06 -25.88
CA TRP A 202 10.78 14.10 -25.05
C TRP A 202 9.54 14.49 -25.87
N THR A 203 8.86 13.47 -26.41
CA THR A 203 7.67 13.59 -27.29
C THR A 203 6.34 13.51 -26.55
N ARG A 204 6.35 13.73 -25.23
CA ARG A 204 5.15 13.64 -24.37
C ARG A 204 4.45 15.00 -24.27
N PRO A 205 3.11 15.05 -24.14
CA PRO A 205 2.33 16.31 -24.09
C PRO A 205 2.34 17.01 -22.73
N TYR A 206 3.24 16.59 -21.84
CA TYR A 206 3.50 17.14 -20.52
C TYR A 206 5.02 17.22 -20.34
N THR A 207 5.49 18.06 -19.44
CA THR A 207 6.91 18.31 -19.18
C THR A 207 7.55 17.21 -18.34
N ARG A 208 8.88 17.14 -18.38
CA ARG A 208 9.65 16.28 -17.44
C ARG A 208 9.40 16.67 -15.98
N GLU A 209 9.19 17.95 -15.71
CA GLU A 209 8.91 18.44 -14.36
C GLU A 209 7.56 17.93 -13.85
N GLU A 210 6.50 18.00 -14.65
CA GLU A 210 5.20 17.40 -14.33
C GLU A 210 5.31 15.88 -14.14
N ALA A 211 6.19 15.21 -14.89
CA ALA A 211 6.42 13.78 -14.75
C ALA A 211 7.03 13.41 -13.38
N VAL A 212 8.09 14.09 -12.93
CA VAL A 212 8.90 13.62 -11.78
C VAL A 212 8.89 14.54 -10.55
N PHE A 213 8.46 15.79 -10.67
CA PHE A 213 8.36 16.76 -9.58
C PHE A 213 6.97 17.44 -9.55
N PRO A 214 5.87 16.67 -9.50
CA PRO A 214 4.52 17.25 -9.54
C PRO A 214 4.18 18.13 -8.33
N VAL A 215 4.93 18.00 -7.23
CA VAL A 215 4.87 18.91 -6.08
C VAL A 215 6.27 19.41 -5.71
N ALA A 216 6.35 20.64 -5.21
CA ALA A 216 7.61 21.36 -5.00
C ALA A 216 8.60 20.62 -4.07
N ASP A 217 8.10 19.94 -3.05
CA ASP A 217 8.92 19.25 -2.06
C ASP A 217 9.73 18.08 -2.64
N LEU A 218 9.27 17.47 -3.74
CA LEU A 218 9.97 16.37 -4.39
C LEU A 218 11.28 16.79 -5.05
N LYS A 219 11.46 18.09 -5.34
CA LYS A 219 12.73 18.61 -5.87
C LYS A 219 13.87 18.48 -4.86
N ARG A 220 13.55 18.42 -3.55
CA ARG A 220 14.54 18.27 -2.47
C ARG A 220 14.75 16.82 -2.08
N ARG A 221 13.72 15.99 -2.17
CA ARG A 221 13.71 14.59 -1.74
C ARG A 221 12.98 13.76 -2.79
N LYS A 222 13.73 13.09 -3.66
CA LYS A 222 13.19 12.24 -4.73
C LYS A 222 13.59 10.78 -4.52
N TYR A 223 12.58 9.93 -4.43
CA TYR A 223 12.73 8.50 -4.70
C TYR A 223 12.58 8.28 -6.21
N TRP A 224 13.50 7.52 -6.80
CA TRP A 224 13.44 7.13 -8.21
C TRP A 224 12.94 5.70 -8.34
N PRO A 225 11.84 5.45 -9.07
CA PRO A 225 11.44 4.10 -9.39
C PRO A 225 12.55 3.44 -10.23
N PRO A 226 13.00 2.23 -9.86
CA PRO A 226 14.13 1.58 -10.54
C PRO A 226 13.75 1.06 -11.93
N VAL A 227 12.47 0.82 -12.18
CA VAL A 227 11.92 0.31 -13.45
C VAL A 227 10.62 1.04 -13.79
N GLY A 228 10.26 1.02 -15.07
CA GLY A 228 8.96 1.50 -15.53
C GLY A 228 7.83 0.56 -15.12
N ARG A 229 6.65 0.74 -15.71
CA ARG A 229 5.48 -0.09 -15.42
C ARG A 229 5.74 -1.55 -15.82
N VAL A 230 5.47 -2.47 -14.90
CA VAL A 230 5.64 -3.91 -15.09
C VAL A 230 4.53 -4.47 -15.99
N ASP A 231 4.90 -5.33 -16.94
CA ASP A 231 3.95 -6.12 -17.72
C ASP A 231 3.62 -7.43 -17.01
N ASN A 232 2.53 -7.43 -16.25
CA ASN A 232 2.09 -8.58 -15.48
C ASN A 232 1.72 -9.77 -16.38
N VAL A 233 1.07 -9.52 -17.53
CA VAL A 233 0.57 -10.58 -18.42
C VAL A 233 1.73 -11.29 -19.12
N HIS A 234 2.77 -10.55 -19.51
CA HIS A 234 3.97 -11.14 -20.09
C HIS A 234 4.66 -12.09 -19.11
N GLY A 235 4.81 -11.69 -17.84
CA GLY A 235 5.46 -12.49 -16.81
C GLY A 235 4.77 -13.84 -16.58
N ASP A 236 3.44 -13.84 -16.49
CA ASP A 236 2.64 -15.07 -16.31
C ASP A 236 2.71 -15.99 -17.55
N ARG A 237 2.80 -15.41 -18.76
CA ARG A 237 2.91 -16.18 -20.01
C ARG A 237 4.32 -16.72 -20.27
N ASN A 238 5.35 -16.10 -19.70
CA ASN A 238 6.77 -16.42 -19.92
C ASN A 238 7.46 -16.68 -18.58
N LEU A 239 6.94 -17.67 -17.83
CA LEU A 239 7.34 -17.93 -16.46
C LEU A 239 8.84 -18.25 -16.33
N PHE A 240 9.57 -17.39 -15.64
CA PHE A 240 10.98 -17.57 -15.33
C PHE A 240 11.27 -17.18 -13.87
N CYS A 241 11.49 -18.18 -13.01
CA CYS A 241 11.56 -18.00 -11.55
C CYS A 241 12.96 -18.22 -10.96
N SER A 242 14.01 -18.12 -11.78
CA SER A 242 15.41 -18.20 -11.36
C SER A 242 16.18 -17.00 -11.87
N CYS A 243 17.43 -16.82 -11.43
CA CYS A 243 18.31 -15.83 -12.05
C CYS A 243 18.55 -16.19 -13.52
N ILE A 244 18.57 -15.19 -14.41
CA ILE A 244 19.00 -15.41 -15.79
C ILE A 244 20.50 -15.75 -15.81
N PRO A 245 20.97 -16.57 -16.78
CA PRO A 245 22.39 -16.85 -16.93
C PRO A 245 23.20 -15.56 -17.04
N VAL A 246 24.42 -15.53 -16.48
CA VAL A 246 25.30 -14.34 -16.53
C VAL A 246 25.53 -13.87 -17.98
N SER A 247 25.56 -14.80 -18.95
CA SER A 247 25.68 -14.48 -20.37
C SER A 247 24.52 -13.64 -20.92
N ALA A 248 23.32 -13.75 -20.37
CA ALA A 248 22.17 -12.97 -20.81
C ALA A 248 22.27 -11.47 -20.47
N TRP A 249 23.18 -11.10 -19.56
CA TRP A 249 23.49 -9.69 -19.25
C TRP A 249 24.50 -9.07 -20.22
N GLN A 250 25.22 -9.90 -21.00
CA GLN A 250 26.21 -9.41 -21.97
C GLN A 250 25.55 -8.85 -23.23
N ASP A 251 24.35 -9.33 -23.55
CA ASP A 251 23.58 -8.90 -24.72
C ASP A 251 22.72 -7.65 -24.46
N SER A 252 22.67 -7.14 -23.21
CA SER A 252 21.86 -5.95 -22.87
C SER A 252 22.63 -4.62 -22.89
N GLU A 253 23.95 -4.64 -23.15
CA GLU A 253 24.80 -3.45 -23.28
C GLU A 253 25.08 -3.03 -24.73
N SER A 254 24.42 -3.65 -25.72
CA SER A 254 24.51 -3.27 -27.14
C SER A 254 23.29 -2.49 -27.64
#